data_AF-A0A2V1B710-F1
#
_entry.id   AF-A0A2V1B710-F1
#
_cell.length_a   1.000
_cell.length_b   1.000
_cell.length_c   1.000
_cell.angle_alpha   90.00
_cell.angle_beta   90.00
_cell.angle_gamma   90.00
#
_symmetry.space_group_name_H-M   'P 1'
#
loop_
_entity.id
_entity.type
_entity.pdbx_description
1 polymer ?
#
loop_
_entity_poly.entity_id
_entity_poly.type
_entity_poly.pdbx_seq_one_letter_code
_entity_poly.pdbx_strand_id
1 'polypeptide(L)' 'FDSYLFDILRRYCNRASRFMDAYWKGLSVKQAAWCIKKQSGYRTILKTIIKE' A
#
# COMPACT_ATOMS: atom_id res chain seq x y z
N PHE A 1 13.24 14.53 -18.97
CA PHE A 1 13.10 15.13 -17.62
C PHE A 1 11.74 14.75 -17.02
N ASP A 2 10.67 14.93 -17.78
CA ASP A 2 9.28 14.68 -17.35
C ASP A 2 8.98 13.23 -16.93
N SER A 3 9.47 12.25 -17.71
CA SER A 3 9.20 10.82 -17.50
C SER A 3 9.73 10.26 -16.17
N TYR A 4 10.85 10.77 -15.66
CA TYR A 4 11.43 10.33 -14.38
C TYR A 4 10.59 10.83 -13.19
N LEU A 5 10.13 12.08 -13.24
CA LEU A 5 9.28 12.65 -12.21
C LEU A 5 7.93 11.93 -12.14
N PHE A 6 7.33 11.64 -13.29
CA PHE A 6 6.09 10.86 -13.36
C PHE A 6 6.23 9.47 -12.75
N ASP A 7 7.36 8.78 -12.97
CA ASP A 7 7.59 7.47 -12.36
C ASP A 7 7.75 7.54 -10.84
N ILE A 8 8.41 8.57 -10.31
CA ILE A 8 8.51 8.80 -8.86
C ILE A 8 7.13 9.06 -8.27
N LEU A 9 6.37 10.00 -8.86
CA LEU A 9 5.02 10.34 -8.40
C LEU A 9 4.11 9.12 -8.45
N ARG A 10 4.16 8.34 -9.53
CA ARG A 10 3.39 7.10 -9.66
C ARG A 10 3.74 6.10 -8.56
N ARG A 11 5.02 5.88 -8.27
CA ARG A 11 5.47 4.99 -7.19
C ARG A 11 5.01 5.49 -5.83
N TYR A 12 5.10 6.79 -5.59
CA TYR A 12 4.66 7.43 -4.35
C TYR A 12 3.15 7.30 -4.14
N CYS A 13 2.35 7.70 -5.13
CA CYS A 13 0.89 7.60 -5.09
C CYS A 13 0.41 6.16 -4.91
N ASN A 14 1.03 5.20 -5.60
CA ASN A 14 0.72 3.78 -5.45
C ASN A 14 1.00 3.29 -4.02
N ARG A 15 2.11 3.71 -3.41
CA ARG A 15 2.44 3.35 -2.03
C ARG A 15 1.46 3.99 -1.04
N ALA A 16 1.13 5.26 -1.22
CA ALA A 16 0.17 5.98 -0.38
C ALA A 16 -1.24 5.35 -0.47
N SER A 17 -1.71 5.01 -1.68
CA SER A 17 -3.00 4.35 -1.89
C SER A 17 -3.13 3.03 -1.13
N ARG A 18 -2.03 2.25 -1.01
CA ARG A 18 -2.04 0.99 -0.26
C ARG A 18 -2.14 1.19 1.26
N PHE A 19 -1.56 2.28 1.78
CA PHE A 19 -1.76 2.66 3.19
C PHE A 19 -3.18 3.16 3.44
N MET A 20 -3.74 3.96 2.53
CA MET A 20 -5.13 4.44 2.64
C MET A 20 -6.14 3.28 2.62
N ASP A 21 -5.93 2.31 1.73
CA ASP A 21 -6.72 1.07 1.69
C ASP A 21 -6.62 0.28 3.01
N ALA A 22 -5.45 0.28 3.66
CA ALA A 22 -5.26 -0.34 4.98
C ALA A 22 -6.09 0.38 6.06
N TYR A 23 -6.03 1.71 6.08
CA TYR A 23 -6.74 2.53 7.06
C TYR A 23 -8.25 2.43 6.88
N TRP A 24 -8.75 2.41 5.65
CA TRP A 24 -10.17 2.15 5.38
C TRP A 24 -10.65 0.77 5.85
N LYS A 25 -9.73 -0.19 5.97
CA LYS A 25 -10.01 -1.51 6.54
C LYS A 25 -9.81 -1.58 8.05
N GLY A 26 -9.54 -0.46 8.71
CA GLY A 26 -9.37 -0.37 10.16
C GLY A 26 -8.04 -0.91 10.69
N LEU A 27 -7.04 -1.09 9.81
CA LEU A 27 -5.72 -1.57 10.22
C LEU A 27 -4.94 -0.48 10.95
N SER A 28 -4.26 -0.85 12.04
CA SER A 28 -3.28 0.02 12.68
C SER A 28 -2.06 0.27 11.79
N VAL A 29 -1.28 1.32 12.05
CA VAL A 29 -0.06 1.66 11.28
C VAL A 29 0.93 0.48 11.21
N LYS A 30 1.10 -0.26 12.31
CA LYS A 30 1.99 -1.43 12.36
C LYS A 30 1.47 -2.57 11.47
N GLN A 31 0.16 -2.85 11.53
CA GLN A 31 -0.46 -3.89 10.70
C GLN A 31 -0.46 -3.48 9.21
N ALA A 32 -0.74 -2.22 8.90
CA ALA A 32 -0.68 -1.69 7.55
C ALA A 32 0.72 -1.85 6.93
N ALA A 33 1.77 -1.47 7.68
CA ALA A 33 3.15 -1.63 7.23
C ALA A 33 3.52 -3.10 6.98
N TRP A 34 3.09 -4.01 7.86
CA TRP A 34 3.30 -5.45 7.70
C TRP A 34 2.55 -6.01 6.49
N CYS A 35 1.27 -5.67 6.33
CA CYS A 35 0.44 -6.11 5.19
C CYS A 35 1.04 -5.66 3.85
N ILE A 36 1.49 -4.40 3.77
CA ILE A 36 2.10 -3.85 2.55
C ILE A 36 3.43 -4.55 2.23
N LYS A 37 4.23 -4.85 3.25
CA LYS A 37 5.48 -5.61 3.10
C LYS A 37 5.22 -7.04 2.63
N LYS A 38 4.23 -7.72 3.22
CA LYS A 38 3.87 -9.12 2.88
C LYS A 38 3.24 -9.22 1.49
N GLN A 39 2.47 -8.22 1.07
CA GLN A 39 1.78 -8.17 -0.21
C GLN A 39 2.50 -7.30 -1.25
N SER A 40 3.83 -7.28 -1.29
CA SER A 40 4.62 -6.33 -2.12
C SER A 40 4.15 -6.21 -3.60
N GLY A 41 3.61 -7.28 -4.20
CA GLY A 41 3.06 -7.30 -5.56
C GLY A 41 1.55 -7.06 -5.73
N TYR A 42 0.77 -7.02 -4.64
CA TYR A 42 -0.69 -6.80 -4.73
C TYR A 42 -1.03 -5.33 -4.55
N ARG A 43 -2.00 -4.86 -5.34
CA ARG A 43 -2.47 -3.47 -5.31
C ARG A 43 -3.43 -3.18 -4.16
N THR A 44 -4.08 -4.20 -3.61
CA THR A 44 -5.12 -4.08 -2.58
C THR A 44 -4.81 -5.07 -1.46
N ILE A 45 -4.99 -4.65 -0.21
CA ILE A 45 -4.79 -5.53 0.94
C ILE A 45 -5.89 -6.58 0.96
N LEU A 46 -5.53 -7.84 0.69
CA LEU A 46 -6.45 -8.97 0.82
C LEU A 46 -7.00 -9.08 2.25
N LYS A 47 -8.31 -9.29 2.38
CA LYS A 47 -8.97 -9.49 3.69
C LYS A 47 -8.44 -10.70 4.46
N THR A 48 -7.91 -11.69 3.76
CA THR A 48 -7.32 -12.90 4.36
C THR A 48 -6.09 -12.59 5.20
N ILE A 49 -5.28 -11.60 4.80
CA ILE A 49 -4.05 -11.21 5.51
C ILE A 49 -4.33 -10.32 6.74
N ILE A 50 -5.53 -9.75 6.84
CA ILE A 50 -5.95 -8.92 7.98
C ILE A 50 -6.33 -9.80 9.19
N LYS A 51 -6.73 -11.05 8.95
CA LYS A 51 -7.18 -11.99 9.97
C LYS A 51 -6.07 -12.86 10.56
N GLU A 52 -4.86 -12.76 10.02
CA GLU A 52 -3.66 -13.45 10.52
C GLU A 52 -2.87 -12.51 11.44
#